data_AF-A0A4R4YJW4-F1
#
_entry.id   AF-A0A4R4YJW4-F1
#
_cell.length_a   1.000
_cell.length_b   1.000
_cell.length_c   1.000
_cell.angle_alpha   90.00
_cell.angle_beta   90.00
_cell.angle_gamma   90.00
#
_symmetry.space_group_name_H-M   'P 1'
#
loop_
_entity.id
_entity.type
_entity.pdbx_description
1 polymer ?
#
loop_
_entity_poly.entity_id
_entity_poly.type
_entity_poly.pdbx_seq_one_letter_code
_entity_poly.pdbx_strand_id
1 'polypeptide(L)'
;MRQAHAEDARTEARRVVRDLLGEEQPTAGALVADVRPVLGAERTARALELALGAQLTRRSAELAAIAALLVGTRELGEEWWTRSRGGKLPPPDEVLSTAVAIEPWTDLTALEMLAAWISDDAADRMWGRAVAEVDLNSWQAEDRFGLPPGVRPGQRLVVHFDAGGRLDAVVTRRPGDELGSNLDFQSLRYSRPAEAQWSWGVAAGLGPHRLPGESPDPYTREVPSEAAGILRGWALRHGATREQLGERWDTVGDVVAAIERVDWMWRSGEWFGWWRGASALVDDSAYLPYRLEELASG
;
A
#
# COMPACT_ATOMS: atom_id res chain seq x y z
N MET A 1 -19.94 -14.07 8.12
CA MET A 1 -20.14 -12.75 7.50
C MET A 1 -18.82 -12.05 7.16
N ARG A 2 -17.85 -11.91 8.08
CA ARG A 2 -16.58 -11.18 7.81
C ARG A 2 -15.58 -11.90 6.90
N GLN A 3 -15.44 -13.23 7.00
CA GLN A 3 -14.56 -14.00 6.12
C GLN A 3 -15.01 -13.97 4.65
N ALA A 4 -16.33 -13.93 4.42
CA ALA A 4 -16.92 -13.73 3.09
C ALA A 4 -16.50 -12.37 2.49
N HIS A 5 -16.49 -11.29 3.28
CA HIS A 5 -16.07 -9.97 2.78
C HIS A 5 -14.58 -9.90 2.41
N ALA A 6 -13.70 -10.66 3.08
CA ALA A 6 -12.28 -10.72 2.73
C ALA A 6 -12.02 -11.54 1.45
N GLU A 7 -12.78 -12.62 1.26
CA GLU A 7 -12.78 -13.39 0.01
C GLU A 7 -13.34 -12.58 -1.17
N ASP A 8 -14.38 -11.78 -0.94
CA ASP A 8 -14.94 -10.84 -1.91
C ASP A 8 -13.92 -9.75 -2.28
N ALA A 9 -13.22 -9.17 -1.30
CA ALA A 9 -12.19 -8.16 -1.54
C ALA A 9 -11.00 -8.71 -2.36
N ARG A 10 -10.54 -9.94 -2.08
CA ARG A 10 -9.49 -10.60 -2.88
C ARG A 10 -9.95 -10.93 -4.30
N THR A 11 -11.21 -11.33 -4.45
CA THR A 11 -11.80 -11.60 -5.77
C THR A 11 -11.88 -10.32 -6.60
N GLU A 12 -12.34 -9.24 -5.98
CA GLU A 12 -12.42 -7.93 -6.62
C GLU A 12 -11.03 -7.37 -6.95
N ALA A 13 -10.07 -7.48 -6.03
CA ALA A 13 -8.68 -7.08 -6.28
C ALA A 13 -8.07 -7.83 -7.46
N ARG A 14 -8.32 -9.14 -7.60
CA ARG A 14 -7.87 -9.93 -8.77
C ARG A 14 -8.54 -9.48 -10.07
N ARG A 15 -9.83 -9.08 -10.01
CA ARG A 15 -10.53 -8.52 -11.16
C ARG A 15 -9.88 -7.20 -11.60
N VAL A 16 -9.62 -6.30 -10.65
CA VAL A 16 -8.97 -5.02 -10.93
C VAL A 16 -7.54 -5.21 -11.46
N VAL A 17 -6.75 -6.11 -10.85
CA VAL A 17 -5.40 -6.48 -11.34
C VAL A 17 -5.47 -6.99 -12.77
N ARG A 18 -6.41 -7.88 -13.09
CA ARG A 18 -6.61 -8.37 -14.46
C ARG A 18 -6.96 -7.24 -15.43
N ASP A 19 -7.87 -6.35 -15.03
CA ASP A 19 -8.33 -5.25 -15.88
C ASP A 19 -7.25 -4.17 -16.11
N LEU A 20 -6.37 -3.93 -15.12
CA LEU A 20 -5.36 -2.89 -15.17
C LEU A 20 -3.99 -3.38 -15.67
N LEU A 21 -3.61 -4.59 -15.28
CA LEU A 21 -2.30 -5.17 -15.54
C LEU A 21 -2.35 -6.28 -16.60
N GLY A 22 -3.53 -6.87 -16.88
CA GLY A 22 -3.66 -8.00 -17.81
C GLY A 22 -3.38 -9.37 -17.19
N GLU A 23 -3.15 -9.41 -15.87
CA GLU A 23 -2.69 -10.60 -15.16
C GLU A 23 -3.79 -11.27 -14.33
N GLU A 24 -3.96 -12.58 -14.49
CA GLU A 24 -4.93 -13.35 -13.70
C GLU A 24 -4.34 -13.83 -12.36
N GLN A 25 -3.02 -14.03 -12.31
CA GLN A 25 -2.28 -14.41 -11.11
C GLN A 25 -1.08 -13.46 -10.95
N PRO A 26 -1.21 -12.38 -10.15
CA PRO A 26 -0.13 -11.42 -10.01
C PRO A 26 1.09 -12.08 -9.39
N THR A 27 2.20 -12.06 -10.11
CA THR A 27 3.51 -12.45 -9.59
C THR A 27 4.49 -11.31 -9.76
N ALA A 28 5.50 -11.23 -8.89
CA ALA A 28 6.53 -10.22 -9.00
C ALA A 28 7.29 -10.30 -10.34
N GLY A 29 7.53 -11.52 -10.85
CA GLY A 29 8.17 -11.74 -12.14
C GLY A 29 7.36 -11.20 -13.32
N ALA A 30 6.04 -11.48 -13.35
CA ALA A 30 5.14 -10.96 -14.38
C ALA A 30 5.08 -9.42 -14.32
N LEU A 31 4.92 -8.85 -13.13
CA LEU A 31 4.91 -7.40 -12.95
C LEU A 31 6.20 -6.75 -13.50
N VAL A 32 7.37 -7.28 -13.16
CA VAL A 32 8.65 -6.73 -13.64
C VAL A 32 8.79 -6.84 -15.16
N ALA A 33 8.27 -7.91 -15.77
CA ALA A 33 8.26 -8.08 -17.21
C ALA A 33 7.39 -7.01 -17.90
N ASP A 34 6.22 -6.70 -17.34
CA ASP A 34 5.27 -5.70 -17.87
C ASP A 34 5.72 -4.25 -17.65
N VAL A 35 6.45 -4.00 -16.55
CA VAL A 35 7.00 -2.69 -16.22
C VAL A 35 8.07 -2.28 -17.23
N ARG A 36 8.93 -3.21 -17.63
CA ARG A 36 10.08 -2.96 -18.52
C ARG A 36 9.75 -2.21 -19.81
N PRO A 37 8.74 -2.62 -20.62
CA PRO A 37 8.40 -1.92 -21.86
C PRO A 37 7.76 -0.55 -21.63
N VAL A 38 7.24 -0.24 -20.44
CA VAL A 38 6.54 1.02 -20.16
C VAL A 38 7.46 2.04 -19.47
N LEU A 39 8.21 1.62 -18.45
CA LEU A 39 9.11 2.51 -17.72
C LEU A 39 10.47 2.67 -18.41
N GLY A 40 10.83 1.73 -19.29
CA GLY A 40 12.16 1.60 -19.85
C GLY A 40 13.11 0.81 -18.94
N ALA A 41 14.22 0.35 -19.52
CA ALA A 41 15.14 -0.57 -18.85
C ALA A 41 15.78 0.00 -17.58
N GLU A 42 16.21 1.27 -17.62
CA GLU A 42 16.92 1.91 -16.51
C GLU A 42 16.02 2.11 -15.29
N ARG A 43 14.83 2.70 -15.48
CA ARG A 43 13.86 2.90 -14.40
C ARG A 43 13.40 1.58 -13.80
N THR A 44 13.17 0.57 -14.65
CA THR A 44 12.79 -0.77 -14.19
C THR A 44 13.89 -1.41 -13.36
N ALA A 45 15.14 -1.32 -13.81
CA ALA A 45 16.28 -1.84 -13.06
C ALA A 45 16.43 -1.15 -11.71
N ARG A 46 16.28 0.18 -11.66
CA ARG A 46 16.38 0.94 -10.41
C ARG A 46 15.22 0.64 -9.46
N ALA A 47 13.99 0.57 -9.95
CA ALA A 47 12.84 0.19 -9.13
C ALA A 47 13.00 -1.23 -8.56
N LEU A 48 13.52 -2.16 -9.35
CA LEU A 48 13.82 -3.51 -8.89
C LEU A 48 14.92 -3.53 -7.81
N GLU A 49 15.98 -2.74 -7.97
CA GLU A 49 17.04 -2.61 -6.97
C GLU A 49 16.49 -2.10 -5.62
N LEU A 50 15.59 -1.11 -5.65
CA LEU A 50 14.94 -0.61 -4.44
C LEU A 50 14.06 -1.67 -3.78
N ALA A 51 13.26 -2.40 -4.56
CA ALA A 51 12.44 -3.50 -4.06
C ALA A 51 13.27 -4.66 -3.49
N LEU A 52 14.46 -4.91 -4.06
CA LEU A 52 15.44 -5.89 -3.56
C LEU A 52 16.07 -5.45 -2.24
N GLY A 53 16.38 -4.14 -2.10
CA GLY A 53 16.97 -3.55 -0.91
C GLY A 53 15.99 -3.34 0.26
N ALA A 54 14.69 -3.43 0.01
CA ALA A 54 13.66 -3.33 1.05
C ALA A 54 13.64 -4.57 1.96
N GLN A 55 13.13 -4.39 3.18
CA GLN A 55 12.78 -5.49 4.08
C GLN A 55 11.84 -6.48 3.39
N LEU A 56 12.00 -7.78 3.67
CA LEU A 56 11.23 -8.83 3.00
C LEU A 56 9.74 -8.68 3.27
N THR A 57 9.36 -8.26 4.48
CA THR A 57 7.94 -7.99 4.80
C THR A 57 7.37 -6.75 4.12
N ARG A 58 8.24 -5.84 3.64
CA ARG A 58 7.85 -4.60 2.94
C ARG A 58 7.81 -4.77 1.42
N ARG A 59 8.35 -5.86 0.88
CA ARG A 59 8.43 -6.13 -0.56
C ARG A 59 7.08 -6.12 -1.27
N SER A 60 6.02 -6.55 -0.59
CA SER A 60 4.65 -6.45 -1.12
C SER A 60 4.24 -4.99 -1.38
N ALA A 61 4.62 -4.06 -0.51
CA ALA A 61 4.32 -2.63 -0.69
C ALA A 61 5.16 -2.02 -1.83
N GLU A 62 6.44 -2.40 -1.93
CA GLU A 62 7.32 -1.97 -3.03
C GLU A 62 6.78 -2.41 -4.40
N LEU A 63 6.33 -3.67 -4.51
CA LEU A 63 5.75 -4.19 -5.75
C LEU A 63 4.39 -3.56 -6.06
N ALA A 64 3.55 -3.31 -5.05
CA ALA A 64 2.33 -2.54 -5.22
C ALA A 64 2.62 -1.13 -5.77
N ALA A 65 3.64 -0.45 -5.24
CA ALA A 65 4.07 0.84 -5.73
C ALA A 65 4.55 0.77 -7.19
N ILE A 66 5.29 -0.27 -7.58
CA ILE A 66 5.68 -0.51 -8.97
C ILE A 66 4.45 -0.71 -9.88
N ALA A 67 3.42 -1.42 -9.43
CA ALA A 67 2.17 -1.58 -10.16
C ALA A 67 1.46 -0.23 -10.38
N ALA A 68 1.45 0.64 -9.37
CA ALA A 68 0.95 2.01 -9.50
C ALA A 68 1.72 2.80 -10.56
N LEU A 69 3.06 2.73 -10.54
CA LEU A 69 3.93 3.43 -11.48
C LEU A 69 3.73 2.94 -12.92
N LEU A 70 3.54 1.64 -13.12
CA LEU A 70 3.21 1.06 -14.42
C LEU A 70 1.91 1.66 -14.98
N VAL A 71 0.82 1.60 -14.20
CA VAL A 71 -0.50 2.10 -14.65
C VAL A 71 -0.48 3.62 -14.82
N GLY A 72 0.11 4.33 -13.88
CA GLY A 72 0.22 5.79 -13.93
C GLY A 72 1.07 6.28 -15.10
N THR A 73 2.15 5.59 -15.45
CA THR A 73 2.96 5.95 -16.64
C THR A 73 2.17 5.72 -17.93
N ARG A 74 1.38 4.64 -18.01
CA ARG A 74 0.47 4.41 -19.17
C ARG A 74 -0.57 5.53 -19.30
N GLU A 75 -1.04 6.09 -18.20
CA GLU A 75 -2.10 7.09 -18.18
C GLU A 75 -1.58 8.53 -18.38
N LEU A 76 -0.47 8.87 -17.73
CA LEU A 76 0.09 10.23 -17.71
C LEU A 76 1.17 10.46 -18.77
N GLY A 77 1.71 9.40 -19.37
CA GLY A 77 2.79 9.46 -20.35
C GLY A 77 4.18 9.49 -19.71
N GLU A 78 5.20 9.16 -20.50
CA GLU A 78 6.60 9.11 -20.05
C GLU A 78 7.12 10.48 -19.59
N GLU A 79 6.56 11.57 -20.12
CA GLU A 79 6.93 12.95 -19.76
C GLU A 79 6.73 13.24 -18.27
N TRP A 80 5.85 12.49 -17.60
CA TRP A 80 5.61 12.60 -16.17
C TRP A 80 6.91 12.46 -15.36
N TRP A 81 7.78 11.54 -15.77
CA TRP A 81 9.03 11.23 -15.08
C TRP A 81 10.03 12.39 -15.03
N THR A 82 9.98 13.25 -16.05
CA THR A 82 10.84 14.43 -16.18
C THR A 82 10.17 15.74 -15.79
N ARG A 83 8.89 15.69 -15.40
CA ARG A 83 8.09 16.89 -15.12
C ARG A 83 8.63 17.60 -13.88
N SER A 84 8.83 18.91 -14.00
CA SER A 84 9.05 19.77 -12.83
C SER A 84 7.78 19.86 -11.99
N ARG A 85 7.87 19.53 -10.70
CA ARG A 85 6.74 19.53 -9.77
C ARG A 85 6.54 20.87 -9.04
N GLY A 86 7.33 21.89 -9.38
CA GLY A 86 7.31 23.20 -8.75
C GLY A 86 7.87 23.19 -7.32
N GLY A 87 8.18 24.38 -6.79
CA GLY A 87 8.75 24.53 -5.45
C GLY A 87 10.14 23.89 -5.32
N LYS A 88 10.35 23.14 -4.22
CA LYS A 88 11.60 22.41 -3.93
C LYS A 88 11.55 20.92 -4.30
N LEU A 89 10.46 20.46 -4.91
CA LEU A 89 10.31 19.04 -5.24
C LEU A 89 11.05 18.72 -6.55
N PRO A 90 11.94 17.73 -6.55
CA PRO A 90 12.65 17.33 -7.75
C PRO A 90 11.73 16.55 -8.71
N PRO A 91 12.14 16.35 -9.97
CA PRO A 91 11.45 15.47 -10.90
C PRO A 91 11.38 14.02 -10.38
N PRO A 92 10.35 13.23 -10.75
CA PRO A 92 10.25 11.83 -10.34
C PRO A 92 11.48 10.95 -10.64
N ASP A 93 12.17 11.17 -11.75
CA ASP A 93 13.40 10.44 -12.09
C ASP A 93 14.55 10.67 -11.08
N GLU A 94 14.64 11.88 -10.53
CA GLU A 94 15.63 12.21 -9.53
C GLU A 94 15.32 11.52 -8.19
N VAL A 95 14.03 11.41 -7.83
CA VAL A 95 13.60 10.63 -6.66
C VAL A 95 13.94 9.16 -6.83
N LEU A 96 13.61 8.56 -7.98
CA LEU A 96 13.87 7.15 -8.25
C LEU A 96 15.38 6.83 -8.21
N SER A 97 16.21 7.72 -8.76
CA SER A 97 17.66 7.54 -8.79
C SER A 97 18.30 7.74 -7.41
N THR A 98 17.97 8.82 -6.69
CA THR A 98 18.56 9.14 -5.39
C THR A 98 18.04 8.26 -4.25
N ALA A 99 16.83 7.72 -4.39
CA ALA A 99 16.14 6.93 -3.36
C ALA A 99 15.95 7.67 -2.01
N VAL A 100 15.96 9.00 -2.04
CA VAL A 100 15.75 9.82 -0.86
C VAL A 100 14.25 10.11 -0.73
N ALA A 101 13.65 9.69 0.39
CA ALA A 101 12.31 10.15 0.77
C ALA A 101 12.39 11.65 1.08
N ILE A 102 11.48 12.43 0.50
CA ILE A 102 11.50 13.90 0.58
C ILE A 102 10.39 14.34 1.54
N GLU A 103 10.71 15.28 2.44
CA GLU A 103 9.73 15.88 3.34
C GLU A 103 8.48 16.39 2.60
N PRO A 104 7.27 16.21 3.15
CA PRO A 104 6.96 15.70 4.49
C PRO A 104 6.84 14.16 4.59
N TRP A 105 7.13 13.40 3.54
CA TRP A 105 6.85 11.96 3.45
C TRP A 105 7.98 11.08 3.98
N THR A 106 8.50 11.36 5.18
CA THR A 106 9.68 10.67 5.72
C THR A 106 9.46 9.20 6.06
N ASP A 107 8.19 8.78 6.17
CA ASP A 107 7.81 7.41 6.55
C ASP A 107 7.60 6.49 5.33
N LEU A 108 7.59 7.05 4.11
CA LEU A 108 7.43 6.29 2.86
C LEU A 108 8.77 5.95 2.23
N THR A 109 8.84 4.82 1.54
CA THR A 109 9.96 4.55 0.63
C THR A 109 9.86 5.42 -0.62
N ALA A 110 10.96 5.54 -1.37
CA ALA A 110 10.97 6.30 -2.62
C ALA A 110 9.92 5.79 -3.63
N LEU A 111 9.69 4.47 -3.70
CA LEU A 111 8.67 3.90 -4.59
C LEU A 111 7.27 4.24 -4.12
N GLU A 112 6.96 4.12 -2.83
CA GLU A 112 5.65 4.50 -2.28
C GLU A 112 5.35 5.99 -2.47
N MET A 113 6.34 6.86 -2.27
CA MET A 113 6.19 8.29 -2.52
C MET A 113 5.90 8.58 -3.99
N LEU A 114 6.62 7.93 -4.92
CA LEU A 114 6.38 8.06 -6.36
C LEU A 114 5.00 7.52 -6.76
N ALA A 115 4.57 6.40 -6.17
CA ALA A 115 3.24 5.84 -6.38
C ALA A 115 2.14 6.79 -5.89
N ALA A 116 2.35 7.46 -4.75
CA ALA A 116 1.41 8.48 -4.27
C ALA A 116 1.32 9.66 -5.24
N TRP A 117 2.47 10.18 -5.68
CA TRP A 117 2.53 11.32 -6.61
C TRP A 117 1.86 11.03 -7.95
N ILE A 118 2.12 9.85 -8.54
CA ILE A 118 1.53 9.50 -9.84
C ILE A 118 0.03 9.27 -9.72
N SER A 119 -0.42 8.74 -8.59
CA SER A 119 -1.84 8.52 -8.29
C SER A 119 -2.60 9.83 -8.13
N ASP A 120 -2.01 10.81 -7.44
CA ASP A 120 -2.60 12.14 -7.28
C ASP A 120 -2.61 12.93 -8.58
N ASP A 121 -1.54 12.89 -9.36
CA ASP A 121 -1.51 13.56 -10.66
C ASP A 121 -2.53 12.98 -11.64
N ALA A 122 -2.75 11.65 -11.61
CA ALA A 122 -3.79 10.99 -12.38
C ALA A 122 -5.20 11.41 -11.93
N ALA A 123 -5.43 11.43 -10.61
CA ALA A 123 -6.68 11.90 -10.03
C ALA A 123 -6.97 13.36 -10.40
N ASP A 124 -5.97 14.25 -10.31
CA ASP A 124 -6.08 15.66 -10.65
C ASP A 124 -6.35 15.88 -12.14
N ARG A 125 -5.74 15.07 -13.01
CA ARG A 125 -6.02 15.10 -14.46
C ARG A 125 -7.47 14.70 -14.76
N MET A 126 -8.00 13.71 -14.05
CA MET A 126 -9.32 13.14 -14.34
C MET A 126 -10.46 13.95 -13.73
N TRP A 127 -10.29 14.41 -12.49
CA TRP A 127 -11.36 15.02 -11.68
C TRP A 127 -11.10 16.47 -11.29
N GLY A 128 -9.93 17.01 -11.63
CA GLY A 128 -9.48 18.32 -11.18
C GLY A 128 -8.79 18.24 -9.82
N ARG A 129 -8.01 19.29 -9.54
CA ARG A 129 -7.24 19.41 -8.30
C ARG A 129 -8.17 19.50 -7.09
N ALA A 130 -7.84 18.74 -6.05
CA ALA A 130 -8.56 18.81 -4.79
C ALA A 130 -8.44 20.20 -4.14
N VAL A 131 -9.54 20.69 -3.58
CA VAL A 131 -9.56 21.98 -2.87
C VAL A 131 -9.10 21.88 -1.42
N ALA A 132 -9.12 20.67 -0.85
CA ALA A 132 -8.72 20.37 0.53
C ALA A 132 -8.51 18.87 0.75
N GLU A 133 -7.82 18.55 1.84
CA GLU A 133 -7.68 17.21 2.41
C GLU A 133 -8.80 16.95 3.44
N VAL A 134 -9.32 15.73 3.49
CA VAL A 134 -10.28 15.30 4.50
C VAL A 134 -9.93 13.92 5.06
N ASP A 135 -9.94 13.78 6.38
CA ASP A 135 -9.77 12.50 7.06
C ASP A 135 -11.11 11.76 7.19
N LEU A 136 -11.20 10.58 6.57
CA LEU A 136 -12.39 9.71 6.58
C LEU A 136 -12.47 8.79 7.81
N ASN A 137 -11.48 8.79 8.70
CA ASN A 137 -11.58 8.06 9.99
C ASN A 137 -12.54 8.74 10.96
N SER A 138 -12.96 9.97 10.68
CA SER A 138 -14.02 10.66 11.42
C SER A 138 -15.39 10.39 10.81
N TRP A 139 -16.38 10.10 11.65
CA TRP A 139 -17.78 9.96 11.22
C TRP A 139 -18.47 11.30 10.90
N GLN A 140 -17.79 12.43 11.11
CA GLN A 140 -18.34 13.74 10.82
C GLN A 140 -18.24 14.06 9.32
N ALA A 141 -19.40 14.18 8.67
CA ALA A 141 -19.49 14.49 7.24
C ALA A 141 -19.47 16.00 6.93
N GLU A 142 -19.65 16.84 7.95
CA GLU A 142 -19.93 18.26 7.81
C GLU A 142 -18.70 19.13 8.09
N ASP A 143 -18.49 20.15 7.25
CA ASP A 143 -17.58 21.28 7.47
C ASP A 143 -16.13 20.88 7.81
N ARG A 144 -15.63 19.85 7.10
CA ARG A 144 -14.31 19.24 7.33
C ARG A 144 -13.13 20.06 6.81
N PHE A 145 -13.40 21.10 6.02
CA PHE A 145 -12.40 21.99 5.45
C PHE A 145 -12.98 23.39 5.23
N GLY A 146 -12.10 24.39 5.17
CA GLY A 146 -12.49 25.75 4.84
C GLY A 146 -12.91 25.87 3.38
N LEU A 147 -14.10 26.44 3.12
CA LEU A 147 -14.59 26.65 1.78
C LEU A 147 -13.71 27.68 1.02
N PRO A 148 -13.32 27.39 -0.24
CA PRO A 148 -12.69 28.39 -1.09
C PRO A 148 -13.58 29.63 -1.30
N PRO A 149 -13.00 30.80 -1.59
CA PRO A 149 -13.78 32.00 -1.88
C PRO A 149 -14.63 31.84 -3.15
N GLY A 150 -15.82 32.44 -3.14
CA GLY A 150 -16.70 32.51 -4.32
C GLY A 150 -17.53 31.24 -4.60
N VAL A 151 -17.50 30.25 -3.71
CA VAL A 151 -18.34 29.05 -3.84
C VAL A 151 -19.82 29.35 -3.66
N ARG A 152 -20.68 28.52 -4.26
CA ARG A 152 -22.14 28.69 -4.24
C ARG A 152 -22.83 27.47 -3.63
N PRO A 153 -24.00 27.64 -2.98
CA PRO A 153 -24.82 26.51 -2.56
C PRO A 153 -25.09 25.54 -3.72
N GLY A 154 -25.00 24.24 -3.45
CA GLY A 154 -25.14 23.16 -4.41
C GLY A 154 -23.90 22.87 -5.26
N GLN A 155 -22.85 23.71 -5.19
CA GLN A 155 -21.60 23.44 -5.90
C GLN A 155 -20.91 22.20 -5.35
N ARG A 156 -20.43 21.34 -6.24
CA ARG A 156 -19.57 20.20 -5.89
C ARG A 156 -18.11 20.62 -5.94
N LEU A 157 -17.40 20.34 -4.86
CA LEU A 157 -15.96 20.55 -4.72
C LEU A 157 -15.29 19.20 -4.60
N VAL A 158 -14.15 19.01 -5.25
CA VAL A 158 -13.37 17.78 -5.15
C VAL A 158 -12.42 17.92 -3.97
N VAL A 159 -12.42 16.96 -3.06
CA VAL A 159 -11.46 16.85 -1.95
C VAL A 159 -10.65 15.55 -2.10
N HIS A 160 -9.46 15.51 -1.53
CA HIS A 160 -8.66 14.28 -1.43
C HIS A 160 -8.69 13.74 -0.01
N PHE A 161 -8.55 12.42 0.13
CA PHE A 161 -8.55 11.76 1.43
C PHE A 161 -7.44 10.72 1.60
N ASP A 162 -6.80 10.35 0.49
CA ASP A 162 -5.67 9.43 0.40
C ASP A 162 -4.99 9.66 -0.96
N ALA A 163 -3.82 9.07 -1.19
CA ALA A 163 -3.11 9.11 -2.46
C ALA A 163 -4.01 8.63 -3.61
N GLY A 164 -4.27 9.52 -4.58
CA GLY A 164 -5.18 9.24 -5.70
C GLY A 164 -6.66 9.07 -5.34
N GLY A 165 -7.02 9.12 -4.06
CA GLY A 165 -8.39 9.06 -3.57
C GLY A 165 -9.08 10.42 -3.67
N ARG A 166 -10.28 10.46 -4.23
CA ARG A 166 -11.11 11.67 -4.32
C ARG A 166 -12.54 11.43 -3.84
N LEU A 167 -13.12 12.49 -3.30
CA LEU A 167 -14.48 12.53 -2.82
C LEU A 167 -15.08 13.90 -3.18
N ASP A 168 -16.37 13.97 -3.45
CA ASP A 168 -17.04 15.25 -3.62
C ASP A 168 -17.58 15.76 -2.28
N ALA A 169 -17.46 17.06 -2.08
CA ALA A 169 -18.11 17.80 -1.02
C ALA A 169 -19.13 18.76 -1.64
N VAL A 170 -20.38 18.68 -1.20
CA VAL A 170 -21.46 19.56 -1.67
C VAL A 170 -21.54 20.77 -0.76
N VAL A 171 -21.45 21.97 -1.33
CA VAL A 171 -21.62 23.22 -0.58
C VAL A 171 -23.09 23.37 -0.19
N THR A 172 -23.36 23.59 1.09
CA THR A 172 -24.71 23.72 1.64
C THR A 172 -24.87 25.03 2.41
N ARG A 173 -26.12 25.47 2.60
CA ARG A 173 -26.43 26.57 3.51
C ARG A 173 -26.72 26.01 4.89
N ARG A 174 -26.06 26.59 5.89
CA ARG A 174 -26.32 26.34 7.31
C ARG A 174 -27.39 27.31 7.84
N PRO A 175 -27.97 27.06 9.03
CA PRO A 175 -28.80 28.04 9.72
C PRO A 175 -28.03 29.36 9.89
N GLY A 176 -28.65 30.49 9.55
CA GLY A 176 -28.00 31.81 9.57
C GLY A 176 -27.37 32.24 8.24
N ASP A 177 -27.65 31.55 7.13
CA ASP A 177 -27.16 31.84 5.77
C ASP A 177 -25.64 31.69 5.57
N GLU A 178 -24.93 31.12 6.56
CA GLU A 178 -23.53 30.72 6.41
C GLU A 178 -23.39 29.52 5.45
N LEU A 179 -22.27 29.45 4.73
CA LEU A 179 -21.97 28.33 3.84
C LEU A 179 -21.14 27.28 4.57
N GLY A 180 -21.51 26.01 4.37
CA GLY A 180 -20.77 24.84 4.82
C GLY A 180 -20.58 23.81 3.70
N SER A 181 -20.00 22.66 4.01
CA SER A 181 -19.83 21.52 3.10
C SER A 181 -20.30 20.21 3.73
N ASN A 182 -20.88 19.34 2.92
CA ASN A 182 -21.18 17.96 3.29
C ASN A 182 -20.44 17.00 2.37
N LEU A 183 -19.71 16.05 2.95
CA LEU A 183 -19.06 14.98 2.20
C LEU A 183 -20.10 14.04 1.58
N ASP A 184 -19.97 13.77 0.29
CA ASP A 184 -20.80 12.83 -0.46
C ASP A 184 -20.09 11.48 -0.58
N PHE A 185 -20.19 10.64 0.46
CA PHE A 185 -19.55 9.32 0.52
C PHE A 185 -19.87 8.39 -0.67
N GLN A 186 -20.96 8.61 -1.40
CA GLN A 186 -21.30 7.82 -2.59
C GLN A 186 -20.41 8.16 -3.79
N SER A 187 -19.70 9.28 -3.74
CA SER A 187 -18.77 9.73 -4.78
C SER A 187 -17.32 9.32 -4.53
N LEU A 188 -17.05 8.48 -3.52
CA LEU A 188 -15.71 7.98 -3.20
C LEU A 188 -15.15 7.19 -4.39
N ARG A 189 -13.94 7.54 -4.78
CA ARG A 189 -13.27 6.97 -5.96
C ARG A 189 -11.75 7.06 -5.82
N TYR A 190 -11.05 6.14 -6.49
CA TYR A 190 -9.59 6.10 -6.56
C TYR A 190 -9.13 6.19 -8.00
N SER A 191 -8.05 6.92 -8.27
CA SER A 191 -7.43 6.90 -9.59
C SER A 191 -6.91 5.51 -9.92
N ARG A 192 -6.81 5.18 -11.22
CA ARG A 192 -6.37 3.85 -11.67
C ARG A 192 -5.00 3.44 -11.12
N PRO A 193 -4.00 4.33 -10.96
CA PRO A 193 -2.74 3.96 -10.33
C PRO A 193 -2.90 3.57 -8.85
N ALA A 194 -3.73 4.30 -8.09
CA ALA A 194 -4.05 3.94 -6.72
C ALA A 194 -4.80 2.60 -6.67
N GLU A 195 -5.75 2.37 -7.59
CA GLU A 195 -6.44 1.10 -7.74
C GLU A 195 -5.49 -0.06 -8.00
N ALA A 196 -4.51 0.13 -8.88
CA ALA A 196 -3.47 -0.86 -9.14
C ALA A 196 -2.62 -1.16 -7.90
N GLN A 197 -2.25 -0.13 -7.13
CA GLN A 197 -1.45 -0.29 -5.92
C GLN A 197 -2.14 -1.17 -4.89
N TRP A 198 -3.33 -0.78 -4.42
CA TRP A 198 -4.02 -1.52 -3.37
C TRP A 198 -4.49 -2.89 -3.86
N SER A 199 -4.95 -2.98 -5.13
CA SER A 199 -5.40 -4.26 -5.69
C SER A 199 -4.26 -5.25 -5.83
N TRP A 200 -3.06 -4.81 -6.23
CA TRP A 200 -1.90 -5.68 -6.25
C TRP A 200 -1.59 -6.21 -4.85
N GLY A 201 -1.53 -5.33 -3.83
CA GLY A 201 -1.23 -5.73 -2.46
C GLY A 201 -2.22 -6.75 -1.88
N VAL A 202 -3.51 -6.59 -2.21
CA VAL A 202 -4.57 -7.52 -1.78
C VAL A 202 -4.53 -8.83 -2.57
N ALA A 203 -4.32 -8.78 -3.88
CA ALA A 203 -4.39 -9.94 -4.76
C ALA A 203 -3.15 -10.82 -4.69
N ALA A 204 -1.96 -10.21 -4.58
CA ALA A 204 -0.67 -10.90 -4.52
C ALA A 204 -0.31 -11.37 -3.10
N GLY A 205 -0.96 -10.81 -2.06
CA GLY A 205 -0.71 -11.18 -0.68
C GLY A 205 0.66 -10.70 -0.17
N LEU A 206 1.10 -11.25 0.97
CA LEU A 206 2.32 -10.79 1.63
C LEU A 206 3.58 -11.49 1.11
N GLY A 207 3.43 -12.62 0.42
CA GLY A 207 4.50 -13.31 -0.27
C GLY A 207 4.47 -14.84 -0.09
N PRO A 208 5.49 -15.56 -0.58
CA PRO A 208 6.81 -15.05 -0.98
C PRO A 208 6.82 -14.34 -2.34
N HIS A 209 7.46 -13.16 -2.38
CA HIS A 209 7.66 -12.35 -3.58
C HIS A 209 9.10 -12.46 -4.07
N ARG A 210 9.41 -13.55 -4.78
CA ARG A 210 10.74 -13.76 -5.38
C ARG A 210 10.97 -12.81 -6.54
N LEU A 211 12.06 -12.07 -6.50
CA LEU A 211 12.45 -11.09 -7.49
C LEU A 211 13.51 -11.66 -8.46
N PRO A 212 13.51 -11.24 -9.74
CA PRO A 212 14.55 -11.64 -10.67
C PRO A 212 15.95 -11.24 -10.18
N GLY A 213 16.90 -12.18 -10.23
CA GLY A 213 18.29 -11.96 -9.84
C GLY A 213 18.61 -12.24 -8.37
N GLU A 214 17.63 -12.67 -7.56
CA GLU A 214 17.87 -13.07 -6.17
C GLU A 214 18.59 -14.41 -6.08
N SER A 215 19.82 -14.38 -5.55
CA SER A 215 20.59 -15.58 -5.23
C SER A 215 21.53 -15.29 -4.05
N PRO A 216 21.40 -16.00 -2.91
CA PRO A 216 20.46 -17.10 -2.64
C PRO A 216 19.00 -16.62 -2.45
N ASP A 217 18.04 -17.55 -2.52
CA ASP A 217 16.61 -17.26 -2.26
C ASP A 217 16.41 -16.85 -0.79
N PRO A 218 16.01 -15.59 -0.49
CA PRO A 218 15.88 -15.12 0.88
C PRO A 218 14.80 -15.86 1.68
N TYR A 219 13.81 -16.45 1.01
CA TYR A 219 12.73 -17.20 1.66
C TYR A 219 13.18 -18.60 2.12
N THR A 220 14.34 -19.08 1.67
CA THR A 220 14.93 -20.35 2.13
C THR A 220 15.83 -20.20 3.35
N ARG A 221 16.09 -18.96 3.79
CA ARG A 221 16.90 -18.70 4.99
C ARG A 221 16.25 -19.33 6.21
N GLU A 222 17.04 -20.05 6.99
CA GLU A 222 16.60 -20.64 8.26
C GLU A 222 16.27 -19.55 9.28
N VAL A 223 15.23 -19.81 10.09
CA VAL A 223 14.85 -18.93 11.20
C VAL A 223 15.25 -19.55 12.54
N PRO A 224 15.63 -18.75 13.56
CA PRO A 224 15.90 -19.26 14.90
C PRO A 224 14.72 -20.04 15.47
N SER A 225 14.93 -21.33 15.75
CA SER A 225 13.89 -22.28 16.16
C SER A 225 13.18 -21.88 17.45
N GLU A 226 13.91 -21.27 18.39
CA GLU A 226 13.34 -20.77 19.65
C GLU A 226 12.35 -19.61 19.40
N ALA A 227 12.77 -18.59 18.65
CA ALA A 227 11.91 -17.44 18.32
C ALA A 227 10.68 -17.88 17.51
N ALA A 228 10.89 -18.75 16.52
CA ALA A 228 9.81 -19.34 15.74
C ALA A 228 8.82 -20.14 16.62
N GLY A 229 9.34 -20.91 17.58
CA GLY A 229 8.55 -21.66 18.55
C GLY A 229 7.71 -20.76 19.47
N ILE A 230 8.28 -19.66 19.95
CA ILE A 230 7.58 -18.67 20.79
C ILE A 230 6.43 -18.04 20.02
N LEU A 231 6.70 -17.49 18.82
CA LEU A 231 5.70 -16.79 18.01
C LEU A 231 4.57 -17.72 17.54
N ARG A 232 4.93 -18.92 17.07
CA ARG A 232 3.94 -19.92 16.64
C ARG A 232 3.13 -20.44 17.82
N GLY A 233 3.78 -20.69 18.96
CA GLY A 233 3.11 -21.11 20.19
C GLY A 233 2.14 -20.06 20.72
N TRP A 234 2.53 -18.79 20.67
CA TRP A 234 1.66 -17.67 21.01
C TRP A 234 0.42 -17.64 20.10
N ALA A 235 0.61 -17.73 18.78
CA ALA A 235 -0.51 -17.69 17.82
C ALA A 235 -1.51 -18.82 18.02
N LEU A 236 -1.04 -20.05 18.30
CA LEU A 236 -1.90 -21.19 18.63
C LEU A 236 -2.73 -20.94 19.89
N ARG A 237 -2.14 -20.37 20.94
CA ARG A 237 -2.87 -20.04 22.19
C ARG A 237 -3.94 -18.96 21.96
N HIS A 238 -3.73 -18.09 20.98
CA HIS A 238 -4.66 -17.00 20.64
C HIS A 238 -5.62 -17.35 19.50
N GLY A 239 -5.75 -18.63 19.16
CA GLY A 239 -6.80 -19.13 18.28
C GLY A 239 -6.45 -19.14 16.79
N ALA A 240 -5.17 -19.12 16.40
CA ALA A 240 -4.78 -19.60 15.08
C ALA A 240 -4.78 -21.13 15.04
N THR A 241 -5.10 -21.70 13.88
CA THR A 241 -5.09 -23.15 13.67
C THR A 241 -3.71 -23.62 13.17
N ARG A 242 -3.45 -24.93 13.30
CA ARG A 242 -2.25 -25.54 12.70
C ARG A 242 -2.24 -25.40 11.19
N GLU A 243 -3.40 -25.44 10.56
CA GLU A 243 -3.54 -25.22 9.12
C GLU A 243 -3.11 -23.80 8.71
N GLN A 244 -3.51 -22.78 9.48
CA GLN A 244 -3.09 -21.40 9.24
C GLN A 244 -1.59 -21.20 9.44
N LEU A 245 -1.01 -21.81 10.48
CA LEU A 245 0.39 -21.61 10.83
C LEU A 245 1.34 -22.54 10.08
N GLY A 246 0.87 -23.66 9.53
CA GLY A 246 1.73 -24.75 9.10
C GLY A 246 2.25 -25.60 10.26
N GLU A 247 2.80 -26.77 9.92
CA GLU A 247 3.31 -27.74 10.90
C GLU A 247 4.52 -27.21 11.66
N ARG A 248 5.45 -26.54 10.96
CA ARG A 248 6.69 -25.96 11.50
C ARG A 248 7.08 -24.69 10.75
N TRP A 249 7.91 -23.88 11.41
CA TRP A 249 8.54 -22.69 10.84
C TRP A 249 10.05 -22.91 10.86
N ASP A 250 10.56 -23.49 9.79
CA ASP A 250 12.00 -23.79 9.66
C ASP A 250 12.69 -22.68 8.84
N THR A 251 11.94 -22.05 7.93
CA THR A 251 12.43 -21.01 7.01
C THR A 251 11.63 -19.71 7.10
N VAL A 252 12.21 -18.63 6.58
CA VAL A 252 11.51 -17.34 6.40
C VAL A 252 10.23 -17.50 5.59
N GLY A 253 10.25 -18.33 4.54
CA GLY A 253 9.09 -18.61 3.71
C GLY A 253 7.91 -19.22 4.50
N ASP A 254 8.19 -20.09 5.46
CA ASP A 254 7.15 -20.67 6.32
C ASP A 254 6.45 -19.61 7.18
N VAL A 255 7.23 -18.68 7.73
CA VAL A 255 6.71 -17.58 8.56
C VAL A 255 5.86 -16.63 7.71
N VAL A 256 6.33 -16.24 6.52
CA VAL A 256 5.58 -15.37 5.60
C VAL A 256 4.25 -16.01 5.19
N ALA A 257 4.26 -17.29 4.79
CA ALA A 257 3.06 -18.02 4.44
C ALA A 257 2.07 -18.14 5.62
N ALA A 258 2.57 -18.19 6.85
CA ALA A 258 1.72 -18.17 8.03
C ALA A 258 1.11 -16.78 8.31
N ILE A 259 1.89 -15.71 8.20
CA ILE A 259 1.40 -14.33 8.36
C ILE A 259 0.21 -14.07 7.41
N GLU A 260 0.34 -14.50 6.15
CA GLU A 260 -0.73 -14.33 5.15
C GLU A 260 -2.00 -15.11 5.48
N ARG A 261 -1.87 -16.37 5.93
CA ARG A 261 -3.02 -17.26 6.21
C ARG A 261 -3.73 -16.96 7.53
N VAL A 262 -3.03 -16.40 8.50
CA VAL A 262 -3.58 -16.07 9.82
C VAL A 262 -4.57 -14.90 9.76
N ASP A 263 -4.43 -14.04 8.74
CA ASP A 263 -5.30 -12.89 8.49
C ASP A 263 -5.40 -11.97 9.72
N TRP A 264 -4.23 -11.67 10.29
CA TRP A 264 -4.06 -11.04 11.60
C TRP A 264 -4.71 -9.66 11.72
N MET A 265 -4.83 -8.92 10.60
CA MET A 265 -5.41 -7.57 10.56
C MET A 265 -6.89 -7.52 10.98
N TRP A 266 -7.59 -8.65 10.91
CA TRP A 266 -9.01 -8.74 11.29
C TRP A 266 -9.24 -9.31 12.69
N ARG A 267 -8.16 -9.47 13.46
CA ARG A 267 -8.18 -10.01 14.82
C ARG A 267 -8.05 -8.89 15.86
N SER A 268 -7.87 -9.25 17.14
CA SER A 268 -7.67 -8.27 18.22
C SER A 268 -6.37 -7.49 18.06
N GLY A 269 -6.26 -6.32 18.70
CA GLY A 269 -5.06 -5.47 18.63
C GLY A 269 -3.75 -6.15 19.06
N GLU A 270 -3.82 -7.20 19.88
CA GLU A 270 -2.66 -8.02 20.29
C GLU A 270 -1.98 -8.71 19.11
N TRP A 271 -2.75 -9.04 18.06
CA TRP A 271 -2.22 -9.63 16.83
C TRP A 271 -1.29 -8.69 16.07
N PHE A 272 -1.40 -7.38 16.28
CA PHE A 272 -0.44 -6.42 15.77
C PHE A 272 0.94 -6.60 16.45
N GLY A 273 0.96 -6.87 17.76
CA GLY A 273 2.17 -7.23 18.49
C GLY A 273 2.82 -8.49 17.92
N TRP A 274 2.01 -9.53 17.68
CA TRP A 274 2.48 -10.78 17.05
C TRP A 274 3.03 -10.55 15.65
N TRP A 275 2.32 -9.80 14.80
CA TRP A 275 2.78 -9.47 13.46
C TRP A 275 4.12 -8.73 13.49
N ARG A 276 4.31 -7.75 14.39
CA ARG A 276 5.62 -7.07 14.55
C ARG A 276 6.74 -8.03 14.93
N GLY A 277 6.46 -9.03 15.77
CA GLY A 277 7.42 -10.08 16.13
C GLY A 277 7.75 -11.02 14.97
N ALA A 278 6.73 -11.48 14.25
CA ALA A 278 6.90 -12.32 13.07
C ALA A 278 7.64 -11.58 11.94
N SER A 279 7.33 -10.31 11.71
CA SER A 279 8.05 -9.47 10.75
C SER A 279 9.50 -9.23 11.18
N ALA A 280 9.75 -8.96 12.47
CA ALA A 280 11.12 -8.85 12.98
C ALA A 280 11.93 -10.14 12.77
N LEU A 281 11.30 -11.32 12.86
CA LEU A 281 11.93 -12.61 12.56
C LEU A 281 12.24 -12.74 11.05
N VAL A 282 11.27 -12.41 10.19
CA VAL A 282 11.42 -12.45 8.72
C VAL A 282 12.49 -11.47 8.23
N ASP A 283 12.60 -10.30 8.82
CA ASP A 283 13.54 -9.25 8.39
C ASP A 283 14.90 -9.29 9.12
N ASP A 284 15.12 -10.30 9.98
CA ASP A 284 16.34 -10.43 10.80
C ASP A 284 16.64 -9.16 11.62
N SER A 285 15.60 -8.62 12.25
CA SER A 285 15.66 -7.35 12.95
C SER A 285 16.31 -7.47 14.32
N ALA A 286 17.20 -6.53 14.65
CA ALA A 286 17.78 -6.38 15.99
C ALA A 286 16.73 -6.16 17.11
N TYR A 287 15.50 -5.77 16.75
CA TYR A 287 14.39 -5.61 17.70
C TYR A 287 13.67 -6.91 18.04
N LEU A 288 13.99 -8.03 17.38
CA LEU A 288 13.32 -9.31 17.62
C LEU A 288 13.27 -9.71 19.11
N PRO A 289 14.37 -9.63 19.90
CA PRO A 289 14.32 -10.00 21.32
C PRO A 289 13.28 -9.20 22.11
N TYR A 290 13.23 -7.88 21.90
CA TYR A 290 12.25 -7.00 22.54
C TYR A 290 10.81 -7.35 22.13
N ARG A 291 10.57 -7.72 20.86
CA ARG A 291 9.24 -8.18 20.41
C ARG A 291 8.80 -9.48 21.05
N LEU A 292 9.73 -10.40 21.28
CA LEU A 292 9.44 -11.67 21.96
C LEU A 292 9.12 -11.43 23.45
N GLU A 293 9.82 -10.51 24.11
CA GLU A 293 9.54 -10.11 25.49
C GLU A 293 8.15 -9.45 25.64
N GLU A 294 7.77 -8.56 24.71
CA GLU A 294 6.43 -7.95 24.67
C GLU A 294 5.33 -9.02 24.62
N LEU A 295 5.51 -10.06 23.80
CA LEU A 295 4.54 -11.16 23.65
C LEU A 295 4.53 -12.16 24.79
N ALA A 296 5.62 -12.24 25.57
CA ALA A 296 5.69 -13.10 26.75
C ALA A 296 5.07 -12.45 27.99
N SER A 297 4.98 -11.11 28.01
CA SER A 297 4.52 -10.31 29.15
C SER A 297 3.04 -9.94 29.11
N GLY A 298 2.38 -10.09 27.95
CA GLY A 298 0.93 -9.90 27.75
C GLY A 298 0.19 -11.22 27.67
#